data_AF-A0A2H9LY55-F1
#
_entry.id   AF-A0A2H9LY55-F1
#
_cell.length_a   1.000
_cell.length_b   1.000
_cell.length_c   1.000
_cell.angle_alpha   90.00
_cell.angle_beta   90.00
_cell.angle_gamma   90.00
#
_symmetry.space_group_name_H-M   'P 1'
#
loop_
_entity.id
_entity.type
_entity.pdbx_description
1 polymer ?
#
loop_
_entity_poly.entity_id
_entity_poly.type
_entity_poly.pdbx_seq_one_letter_code
_entity_poly.pdbx_strand_id
1 'polypeptide(L)'
;MQNLSLEEFTQAIMDIVKSRRQWGRVVSLDLETKVLEGEFLSNERILAAGIAYREGGIVKHGVAMLDEETDESEFLLLKKVGSFFTQVRPLVLLGYNISGYDYPLISTKLKQWGDHSAKHGEKRDGKPIFPQEYWALKDALTRSYILDLMHVARFAIAKQDNTTP
;
A
#
# COMPACT_ATOMS: atom_id res chain seq x y z
N MET A 1 -12.95 10.97 -29.93
CA MET A 1 -13.06 10.39 -28.57
C MET A 1 -12.92 11.53 -27.59
N GLN A 2 -13.86 11.69 -26.65
CA GLN A 2 -13.64 12.58 -25.52
C GLN A 2 -12.65 11.93 -24.56
N ASN A 3 -11.68 12.70 -24.07
CA ASN A 3 -10.75 12.24 -23.05
C ASN A 3 -11.42 12.34 -21.69
N LEU A 4 -11.39 11.26 -20.91
CA LEU A 4 -11.84 11.27 -19.52
C LEU A 4 -10.88 12.10 -18.69
N SER A 5 -11.42 12.95 -17.82
CA SER A 5 -10.63 13.60 -16.76
C SER A 5 -10.18 12.56 -15.72
N LEU A 6 -9.14 12.89 -14.94
CA LEU A 6 -8.70 12.02 -13.85
C LEU A 6 -9.81 11.80 -12.81
N GLU A 7 -10.63 12.82 -12.56
CA GLU A 7 -11.77 12.76 -11.64
C GLU A 7 -12.85 11.80 -12.16
N GLU A 8 -13.19 11.90 -13.45
CA GLU A 8 -14.16 11.01 -14.09
C GLU A 8 -13.67 9.56 -14.09
N PHE A 9 -12.38 9.35 -14.37
CA PHE A 9 -11.77 8.02 -14.30
C PHE A 9 -11.81 7.44 -12.88
N THR A 10 -11.41 8.25 -11.88
CA THR A 10 -11.45 7.87 -10.46
C THR A 10 -12.87 7.50 -10.04
N GLN A 11 -13.84 8.33 -10.40
CA GLN A 11 -15.25 8.10 -10.10
C GLN A 11 -15.76 6.80 -10.75
N ALA A 12 -15.39 6.53 -12.01
CA ALA A 12 -15.75 5.30 -12.69
C ALA A 12 -15.21 4.05 -11.97
N ILE A 13 -13.97 4.09 -11.46
CA ILE A 13 -13.41 3.00 -10.65
C ILE A 13 -14.21 2.82 -9.35
N MET A 14 -14.50 3.92 -8.65
CA MET A 14 -15.27 3.87 -7.39
C MET A 14 -16.71 3.38 -7.61
N ASP A 15 -17.34 3.74 -8.72
CA ASP A 15 -18.67 3.27 -9.10
C ASP A 15 -18.69 1.76 -9.40
N ILE A 16 -17.64 1.22 -10.04
CA ILE A 16 -17.48 -0.22 -10.23
C ILE A 16 -17.38 -0.95 -8.88
N VAL A 17 -16.56 -0.43 -7.96
CA VAL A 17 -16.42 -1.00 -6.61
C VAL A 17 -17.75 -0.97 -5.86
N LYS A 18 -18.45 0.16 -5.90
CA LYS A 18 -19.74 0.36 -5.22
C LYS A 18 -20.85 -0.52 -5.80
N SER A 19 -21.03 -0.52 -7.13
CA SER A 19 -22.07 -1.29 -7.81
C SER A 19 -21.92 -2.80 -7.61
N ARG A 20 -20.67 -3.29 -7.51
CA ARG A 20 -20.36 -4.70 -7.22
C ARG A 20 -20.31 -5.05 -5.73
N ARG A 21 -20.69 -4.12 -4.85
CA ARG A 21 -20.64 -4.28 -3.39
C ARG A 21 -19.26 -4.70 -2.85
N GLN A 22 -18.18 -4.22 -3.48
CA GLN A 22 -16.79 -4.57 -3.15
C GLN A 22 -16.12 -3.56 -2.20
N TRP A 23 -16.90 -2.78 -1.44
CA TRP A 23 -16.37 -1.78 -0.50
C TRP A 23 -15.38 -2.35 0.53
N GLY A 24 -15.49 -3.64 0.86
CA GLY A 24 -14.54 -4.27 1.77
C GLY A 24 -13.15 -4.51 1.18
N ARG A 25 -12.99 -4.32 -0.13
CA ARG A 25 -11.71 -4.40 -0.85
C ARG A 25 -11.11 -3.01 -1.13
N VAL A 26 -11.70 -1.97 -0.54
CA VAL A 26 -11.12 -0.63 -0.46
C VAL A 26 -10.38 -0.55 0.85
N VAL A 27 -9.06 -0.35 0.78
CA VAL A 27 -8.17 -0.42 1.92
C VAL A 27 -7.39 0.88 2.07
N SER A 28 -7.44 1.45 3.26
CA SER A 28 -6.54 2.51 3.69
C SER A 28 -5.25 1.91 4.21
N LEU A 29 -4.12 2.50 3.81
CA LEU A 29 -2.78 2.15 4.25
C LEU A 29 -2.03 3.42 4.63
N ASP A 30 -1.28 3.35 5.71
CA ASP A 30 -0.43 4.43 6.24
C ASP A 30 0.78 3.81 6.95
N LEU A 31 1.97 4.39 6.77
CA LEU A 31 3.21 3.90 7.35
C LEU A 31 3.83 4.92 8.30
N GLU A 32 4.30 4.41 9.42
CA GLU A 32 5.17 5.14 10.34
C GLU A 32 6.59 4.63 10.18
N THR A 33 7.55 5.56 10.07
CA THR A 33 8.93 5.20 9.72
C THR A 33 9.97 5.92 10.57
N LYS A 34 11.19 5.38 10.56
CA LYS A 34 12.40 5.98 11.09
C LYS A 34 13.39 6.19 9.96
N VAL A 35 13.82 7.43 9.75
CA VAL A 35 14.97 7.73 8.88
C VAL A 35 16.22 7.30 9.62
N LEU A 36 16.93 6.29 9.09
CA LEU A 36 18.16 5.79 9.71
C LEU A 36 19.34 6.70 9.33
N GLU A 37 19.57 6.90 8.03
CA GLU A 37 20.58 7.80 7.45
C GLU A 37 20.19 8.14 6.01
N GLY A 38 20.48 9.36 5.54
CA GLY A 38 20.31 9.75 4.14
C GLY A 38 19.15 10.70 3.85
N GLU A 39 18.71 10.71 2.59
CA GLU A 39 17.60 11.53 2.08
C GLU A 39 16.25 10.79 2.19
N PHE A 40 15.17 11.52 1.91
CA PHE A 40 13.81 10.96 1.83
C PHE A 40 13.72 9.73 0.94
N LEU A 41 12.99 8.70 1.38
CA LEU A 41 12.86 7.39 0.72
C LEU A 41 14.19 6.64 0.53
N SER A 42 15.21 6.98 1.30
CA SER A 42 16.47 6.25 1.33
C SER A 42 16.70 5.61 2.70
N ASN A 43 16.82 4.28 2.70
CA ASN A 43 17.17 3.47 3.87
C ASN A 43 16.30 3.70 5.14
N GLU A 44 15.04 4.03 4.96
CA GLU A 44 14.09 4.19 6.07
C GLU A 44 13.63 2.83 6.59
N ARG A 45 13.31 2.75 7.88
CA ARG A 45 12.73 1.57 8.52
C ARG A 45 11.28 1.80 8.87
N ILE A 46 10.40 0.91 8.45
CA ILE A 46 8.99 0.89 8.81
C ILE A 46 8.88 0.44 10.27
N LEU A 47 8.35 1.33 11.11
CA LEU A 47 8.06 1.09 12.52
C LEU A 47 6.65 0.55 12.72
N ALA A 48 5.70 1.03 11.92
CA ALA A 48 4.33 0.54 11.94
C ALA A 48 3.66 0.68 10.58
N ALA A 49 2.65 -0.14 10.35
CA ALA A 49 1.72 -0.01 9.22
C ALA A 49 0.29 -0.02 9.76
N GLY A 50 -0.40 1.11 9.58
CA GLY A 50 -1.83 1.26 9.86
C GLY A 50 -2.65 0.81 8.66
N ILE A 51 -3.69 0.01 8.90
CA ILE A 51 -4.57 -0.50 7.86
C ILE A 51 -6.02 -0.33 8.29
N ALA A 52 -6.87 0.16 7.39
CA ALA A 52 -8.32 0.19 7.60
C ALA A 52 -9.09 -0.27 6.37
N TYR A 53 -10.22 -0.95 6.57
CA TYR A 53 -11.08 -1.47 5.51
C TYR A 53 -12.51 -1.61 6.01
N ARG A 54 -13.45 -2.01 5.14
CA ARG A 54 -14.84 -2.26 5.53
C ARG A 54 -15.17 -3.74 5.58
N GLU A 55 -15.91 -4.17 6.59
CA GLU A 55 -16.46 -5.51 6.68
C GLU A 55 -17.89 -5.43 7.23
N GLY A 56 -18.87 -5.97 6.50
CA GLY A 56 -20.28 -5.87 6.90
C GLY A 56 -20.79 -4.42 7.02
N GLY A 57 -20.19 -3.48 6.29
CA GLY A 57 -20.51 -2.05 6.38
C GLY A 57 -19.84 -1.29 7.53
N ILE A 58 -19.08 -1.99 8.38
CA ILE A 58 -18.36 -1.41 9.52
C ILE A 58 -16.90 -1.20 9.14
N VAL A 59 -16.31 -0.07 9.54
CA VAL A 59 -14.88 0.16 9.39
C VAL A 59 -14.13 -0.69 10.42
N LYS A 60 -13.26 -1.55 9.93
CA LYS A 60 -12.29 -2.34 10.69
C LYS A 60 -10.91 -1.71 10.50
N HIS A 61 -10.07 -1.79 11.51
CA HIS A 61 -8.70 -1.31 11.45
C HIS A 61 -7.77 -2.26 12.21
N GLY A 62 -6.49 -2.19 11.87
CA GLY A 62 -5.42 -2.91 12.52
C GLY A 62 -4.10 -2.18 12.34
N VAL A 63 -3.15 -2.47 13.21
CA VAL A 63 -1.80 -1.93 13.15
C VAL A 63 -0.82 -3.08 13.23
N ALA A 64 0.10 -3.16 12.28
CA ALA A 64 1.27 -4.03 12.37
C ALA A 64 2.43 -3.20 12.90
N MET A 65 2.92 -3.51 14.11
CA MET A 65 4.08 -2.83 14.71
C MET A 65 5.34 -3.67 14.56
N LEU A 66 6.47 -2.96 14.51
CA LEU A 66 7.81 -3.51 14.51
C LEU A 66 8.17 -3.96 15.93
N ASP A 67 8.59 -5.22 16.07
CA ASP A 67 8.88 -5.79 17.38
C ASP A 67 10.30 -5.42 17.85
N GLU A 68 11.29 -5.51 16.95
CA GLU A 68 12.67 -5.07 17.17
C GLU A 68 13.16 -4.25 15.99
N GLU A 69 14.10 -3.32 16.21
CA GLU A 69 14.75 -2.56 15.14
C GLU A 69 15.78 -3.42 14.37
N THR A 70 15.30 -4.46 13.69
CA THR A 70 16.07 -5.37 12.82
C THR A 70 15.37 -5.57 11.48
N ASP A 71 16.11 -5.97 10.45
CA ASP A 71 15.55 -6.20 9.11
C ASP A 71 14.60 -7.40 9.11
N GLU A 72 14.91 -8.43 9.90
CA GLU A 72 14.06 -9.60 10.09
C GLU A 72 12.71 -9.23 10.70
N SER A 73 12.70 -8.36 11.73
CA SER A 73 11.46 -7.86 12.33
C SER A 73 10.65 -7.01 11.36
N GLU A 74 11.31 -6.21 10.52
CA GLU A 74 10.63 -5.44 9.48
C GLU A 74 9.99 -6.35 8.42
N PHE A 75 10.67 -7.44 8.03
CA PHE A 75 10.06 -8.45 7.16
C PHE A 75 8.86 -9.15 7.81
N LEU A 76 8.92 -9.42 9.12
CA LEU A 76 7.77 -9.96 9.85
C LEU A 76 6.59 -8.97 9.90
N LEU A 77 6.86 -7.67 10.07
CA LEU A 77 5.85 -6.61 9.94
C LEU A 77 5.21 -6.64 8.54
N LEU A 78 6.00 -6.65 7.47
CA LEU A 78 5.49 -6.73 6.10
C LEU A 78 4.73 -8.03 5.83
N LYS A 79 5.12 -9.13 6.46
CA LYS A 79 4.37 -10.39 6.42
C LYS A 79 3.01 -10.26 7.12
N LYS A 80 2.91 -9.55 8.25
CA LYS A 80 1.61 -9.25 8.90
C LYS A 80 0.71 -8.45 7.95
N VAL A 81 1.24 -7.44 7.25
CA VAL A 81 0.52 -6.67 6.21
C VAL A 81 0.09 -7.55 5.04
N GLY A 82 0.99 -8.38 4.51
CA GLY A 82 0.70 -9.30 3.41
C GLY A 82 -0.33 -10.39 3.79
N SER A 83 -0.34 -10.83 5.04
CA SER A 83 -1.38 -11.74 5.57
C SER A 83 -2.75 -11.08 5.51
N PHE A 84 -2.84 -9.81 5.90
CA PHE A 84 -4.05 -9.03 5.78
C PHE A 84 -4.50 -8.89 4.31
N PHE A 85 -3.59 -8.57 3.38
CA PHE A 85 -3.92 -8.47 1.95
C PHE A 85 -4.27 -9.81 1.31
N THR A 86 -3.82 -10.94 1.87
CA THR A 86 -4.25 -12.27 1.42
C THR A 86 -5.74 -12.47 1.63
N GLN A 87 -6.27 -11.95 2.74
CA GLN A 87 -7.68 -12.05 3.11
C GLN A 87 -8.54 -11.04 2.33
N VAL A 88 -8.13 -9.77 2.33
CA VAL A 88 -8.94 -8.69 1.75
C VAL A 88 -8.80 -8.59 0.23
N ARG A 89 -7.61 -8.88 -0.30
CA ARG A 89 -7.24 -8.74 -1.72
C ARG A 89 -7.65 -7.37 -2.26
N PRO A 90 -6.93 -6.29 -1.92
CA PRO A 90 -7.36 -4.93 -2.27
C PRO A 90 -7.66 -4.77 -3.77
N LEU A 91 -8.71 -3.98 -4.07
CA LEU A 91 -8.98 -3.45 -5.41
C LEU A 91 -8.59 -1.98 -5.50
N VAL A 92 -8.71 -1.27 -4.37
CA VAL A 92 -8.32 0.12 -4.22
C VAL A 92 -7.45 0.21 -2.97
N LEU A 93 -6.26 0.78 -3.11
CA LEU A 93 -5.43 1.22 -1.99
C LEU A 93 -5.55 2.74 -1.92
N LEU A 94 -5.92 3.27 -0.76
CA LEU A 94 -6.00 4.70 -0.53
C LEU A 94 -5.11 5.11 0.65
N GLY A 95 -4.65 6.35 0.60
CA GLY A 95 -3.83 6.95 1.64
C GLY A 95 -3.52 8.39 1.27
N TYR A 96 -2.96 9.16 2.19
CA TYR A 96 -2.59 10.54 1.94
C TYR A 96 -1.13 10.62 1.48
N ASN A 97 -0.88 11.10 0.26
CA ASN A 97 0.44 11.07 -0.38
C ASN A 97 1.02 9.64 -0.53
N ILE A 98 0.13 8.63 -0.59
CA ILE A 98 0.50 7.22 -0.68
C ILE A 98 1.38 6.94 -1.91
N SER A 99 1.14 7.64 -3.02
CA SER A 99 1.93 7.49 -4.26
C SER A 99 3.30 8.12 -4.15
N GLY A 100 3.44 9.15 -3.30
CA GLY A 100 4.67 9.87 -3.07
C GLY A 100 5.54 9.28 -1.98
N TYR A 101 5.02 8.39 -1.12
CA TYR A 101 5.76 7.89 0.04
C TYR A 101 5.58 6.39 0.32
N ASP A 102 4.42 5.97 0.84
CA ASP A 102 4.20 4.61 1.35
C ASP A 102 4.37 3.55 0.25
N TYR A 103 3.78 3.80 -0.93
CA TYR A 103 3.86 2.90 -2.06
C TYR A 103 5.31 2.70 -2.55
N PRO A 104 6.10 3.78 -2.82
CA PRO A 104 7.51 3.65 -3.15
C PRO A 104 8.33 2.93 -2.06
N LEU A 105 8.07 3.23 -0.78
CA LEU A 105 8.81 2.64 0.32
C LEU A 105 8.56 1.12 0.40
N ILE A 106 7.30 0.67 0.40
CA ILE A 106 6.99 -0.76 0.42
C ILE A 106 7.53 -1.46 -0.82
N SER A 107 7.49 -0.82 -1.98
CA SER A 107 8.08 -1.36 -3.22
C SER A 107 9.58 -1.62 -3.07
N THR A 108 10.29 -0.69 -2.42
CA THR A 108 11.72 -0.84 -2.11
C THR A 108 11.95 -1.97 -1.10
N LYS A 109 11.13 -2.07 -0.06
CA LYS A 109 11.20 -3.15 0.93
C LYS A 109 10.89 -4.53 0.35
N LEU A 110 9.96 -4.64 -0.60
CA LEU A 110 9.68 -5.88 -1.33
C LEU A 110 10.88 -6.32 -2.18
N LYS A 111 11.62 -5.38 -2.76
CA LYS A 111 12.87 -5.72 -3.46
C LYS A 111 13.91 -6.24 -2.47
N GLN A 112 14.09 -5.59 -1.32
CA GLN A 112 15.02 -6.04 -0.28
C GLN A 112 14.65 -7.44 0.26
N TRP A 113 13.36 -7.69 0.52
CA TRP A 113 12.87 -9.01 0.90
C TRP A 113 13.11 -10.04 -0.22
N GLY A 114 12.94 -9.65 -1.47
CA GLY A 114 13.30 -10.41 -2.68
C GLY A 114 14.76 -10.87 -2.64
N ASP A 115 15.67 -9.89 -2.50
CA ASP A 115 17.12 -10.08 -2.49
C ASP A 115 17.56 -10.93 -1.29
N HIS A 116 16.98 -10.71 -0.11
CA HIS A 116 17.23 -11.51 1.09
C HIS A 116 16.81 -12.98 0.89
N SER A 117 15.59 -13.22 0.38
CA SER A 117 15.08 -14.58 0.15
C SER A 117 15.89 -15.34 -0.90
N ALA A 118 16.41 -14.65 -1.92
CA ALA A 118 17.29 -15.26 -2.92
C ALA A 118 18.63 -15.72 -2.34
N LYS A 119 19.14 -15.01 -1.33
CA LYS A 119 20.41 -15.31 -0.66
C LYS A 119 20.26 -16.36 0.45
N HIS A 120 19.25 -16.20 1.30
CA HIS A 120 19.13 -16.92 2.57
C HIS A 120 17.90 -17.83 2.67
N GLY A 121 16.93 -17.69 1.76
CA GLY A 121 15.67 -18.41 1.81
C GLY A 121 15.72 -19.81 1.19
N GLU A 122 14.62 -20.54 1.38
CA GLU A 122 14.40 -21.84 0.74
C GLU A 122 14.34 -21.72 -0.79
N LYS A 123 14.84 -22.75 -1.48
CA LYS A 123 14.89 -22.79 -2.94
C LYS A 123 14.22 -24.06 -3.47
N ARG A 124 13.45 -23.91 -4.55
CA ARG A 124 12.95 -25.02 -5.37
C ARG A 124 13.48 -24.87 -6.78
N ASP A 125 14.14 -25.91 -7.29
CA ASP A 125 14.74 -25.89 -8.63
C ASP A 125 15.68 -24.69 -8.85
N GLY A 126 16.45 -24.34 -7.81
CA GLY A 126 17.38 -23.20 -7.82
C GLY A 126 16.74 -21.81 -7.69
N LYS A 127 15.41 -21.71 -7.56
CA LYS A 127 14.68 -20.44 -7.43
C LYS A 127 14.18 -20.21 -6.01
N PRO A 128 14.22 -18.96 -5.48
CA PRO A 128 13.69 -18.65 -4.16
C PRO A 128 12.20 -18.95 -4.09
N ILE A 129 11.79 -19.56 -2.98
CA ILE A 129 10.38 -19.71 -2.62
C ILE A 129 9.97 -18.47 -1.82
N PHE A 130 8.93 -17.79 -2.30
CA PHE A 130 8.35 -16.66 -1.61
C PHE A 130 7.07 -17.06 -0.89
N PRO A 131 6.85 -16.58 0.35
CA PRO A 131 5.61 -16.84 1.07
C PRO A 131 4.43 -16.14 0.38
N GLN A 132 3.20 -16.61 0.62
CA GLN A 132 2.00 -16.06 -0.02
C GLN A 132 1.81 -14.56 0.27
N GLU A 133 2.20 -14.14 1.47
CA GLU A 133 2.11 -12.77 1.96
C GLU A 133 2.96 -11.80 1.13
N TYR A 134 4.14 -12.25 0.67
CA TYR A 134 4.99 -11.48 -0.26
C TYR A 134 4.23 -11.17 -1.55
N TRP A 135 3.58 -12.19 -2.12
CA TRP A 135 2.81 -12.04 -3.35
C TRP A 135 1.54 -11.22 -3.14
N ALA A 136 0.86 -11.38 -2.01
CA ALA A 136 -0.30 -10.57 -1.68
C ALA A 136 0.04 -9.08 -1.55
N LEU A 137 1.19 -8.77 -0.94
CA LEU A 137 1.70 -7.40 -0.85
C LEU A 137 2.04 -6.83 -2.24
N LYS A 138 2.76 -7.60 -3.05
CA LYS A 138 3.10 -7.23 -4.42
C LYS A 138 1.86 -7.03 -5.30
N ASP A 139 0.87 -7.93 -5.21
CA ASP A 139 -0.38 -7.84 -5.95
C ASP A 139 -1.19 -6.61 -5.51
N ALA A 140 -1.25 -6.32 -4.20
CA ALA A 140 -1.92 -5.14 -3.71
C ALA A 140 -1.32 -3.86 -4.31
N LEU A 141 0.01 -3.74 -4.34
CA LEU A 141 0.67 -2.56 -4.93
C LEU A 141 0.49 -2.50 -6.45
N THR A 142 0.68 -3.62 -7.16
CA THR A 142 0.76 -3.60 -8.63
C THR A 142 -0.58 -3.71 -9.34
N ARG A 143 -1.63 -4.21 -8.67
CA ARG A 143 -2.92 -4.52 -9.30
C ARG A 143 -4.08 -3.72 -8.72
N SER A 144 -3.90 -3.09 -7.56
CA SER A 144 -4.91 -2.17 -7.03
C SER A 144 -4.85 -0.84 -7.77
N TYR A 145 -6.00 -0.19 -7.87
CA TYR A 145 -6.03 1.22 -8.18
C TYR A 145 -5.54 2.03 -6.96
N ILE A 146 -4.53 2.88 -7.15
CA ILE A 146 -4.02 3.75 -6.09
C ILE A 146 -4.82 5.05 -6.07
N LEU A 147 -5.56 5.27 -5.00
CA LEU A 147 -6.32 6.48 -4.75
C LEU A 147 -5.58 7.37 -3.75
N ASP A 148 -4.79 8.30 -4.28
CA ASP A 148 -4.04 9.25 -3.46
C ASP A 148 -4.92 10.43 -3.03
N LEU A 149 -5.19 10.52 -1.73
CA LEU A 149 -6.03 11.58 -1.16
C LEU A 149 -5.36 12.95 -1.22
N MET A 150 -4.03 13.04 -1.35
CA MET A 150 -3.34 14.32 -1.52
C MET A 150 -3.78 15.00 -2.82
N HIS A 151 -4.00 14.24 -3.89
CA HIS A 151 -4.52 14.82 -5.14
C HIS A 151 -5.92 15.40 -4.93
N VAL A 152 -6.83 14.64 -4.30
CA VAL A 152 -8.19 15.10 -4.01
C VAL A 152 -8.17 16.40 -3.19
N ALA A 153 -7.36 16.43 -2.13
CA ALA A 153 -7.21 17.62 -1.28
C ALA A 153 -6.64 18.81 -2.07
N ARG A 154 -5.57 18.61 -2.83
CA ARG A 154 -4.91 19.65 -3.63
C ARG A 154 -5.87 20.31 -4.63
N PHE A 155 -6.64 19.51 -5.38
CA PHE A 155 -7.63 20.04 -6.33
C PHE A 155 -8.77 20.78 -5.62
N ALA A 156 -9.22 20.28 -4.46
CA ALA A 156 -10.26 20.94 -3.67
C ALA A 156 -9.79 22.31 -3.12
N ILE A 157 -8.56 22.38 -2.60
CA ILE A 157 -7.94 23.61 -2.11
C ILE A 157 -7.76 24.62 -3.24
N ALA A 158 -7.17 24.20 -4.37
CA ALA A 158 -6.97 25.07 -5.52
C ALA A 158 -8.29 25.69 -6.02
N LYS A 159 -9.36 24.89 -6.08
CA LYS A 159 -10.70 25.36 -6.41
C LYS A 159 -11.23 26.39 -5.41
N GLN A 160 -11.02 26.16 -4.11
CA GLN A 160 -11.45 27.08 -3.06
C GLN A 160 -10.70 28.41 -3.12
N ASP A 161 -9.41 28.36 -3.41
CA ASP A 161 -8.54 29.54 -3.45
C ASP A 161 -8.56 30.27 -4.81
N ASN A 162 -9.30 29.74 -5.79
CA ASN A 162 -9.32 30.20 -7.17
C ASN A 162 -7.91 30.22 -7.80
N THR A 163 -7.13 29.19 -7.51
CA THR A 163 -5.76 28.95 -8.01
C THR A 163 -5.69 27.66 -8.83
N THR A 164 -4.51 27.38 -9.38
CA THR A 164 -4.24 26.11 -10.07
C THR A 164 -3.58 25.10 -9.12
N PRO A 165 -3.95 23.80 -9.20
CA PRO A 165 -3.32 22.71 -8.45
C PRO A 165 -1.83 22.51 -8.73
#